data_AF-A0A919YKB3-F1
#
_entry.id   AF-A0A919YKB3-F1
#
_cell.length_a   1.000
_cell.length_b   1.000
_cell.length_c   1.000
_cell.angle_alpha   90.00
_cell.angle_beta   90.00
_cell.angle_gamma   90.00
#
_symmetry.space_group_name_H-M   'P 1'
#
loop_
_entity.id
_entity.type
_entity.pdbx_description
1 polymer ?
#
loop_
_entity_poly.entity_id
_entity_poly.type
_entity_poly.pdbx_seq_one_letter_code
_entity_poly.pdbx_strand_id
1 'polypeptide(L)' 'MKTKWNNEFFARIGLVPAFWLYYNTQYGYTLESYIDYMKNRQKTKHTRKVQKTKERGQEYYTPELVRKIQYAQRLATY' A
#
# COMPACT_ATOMS: atom_id res chain seq x y z
N MET A 1 -3.61 -8.83 -7.67
CA MET A 1 -2.81 -7.87 -6.90
C MET A 1 -1.34 -8.18 -7.15
N LYS A 2 -0.51 -7.18 -7.48
CA LYS A 2 0.83 -7.41 -8.07
C LYS A 2 1.96 -7.68 -7.07
N THR A 3 1.73 -7.68 -5.76
CA THR A 3 2.85 -7.75 -4.81
C THR A 3 2.51 -8.60 -3.59
N LYS A 4 3.02 -9.84 -3.58
CA LYS A 4 3.13 -10.66 -2.35
C LYS A 4 3.99 -9.98 -1.28
N TRP A 5 4.89 -9.10 -1.71
CA TRP A 5 5.90 -8.47 -0.87
C TRP A 5 5.60 -6.98 -0.71
N ASN A 6 5.44 -6.51 0.52
CA ASN A 6 5.20 -5.10 0.85
C ASN A 6 6.40 -4.53 1.63
N ASN A 7 6.43 -3.21 1.81
CA ASN A 7 7.55 -2.55 2.51
C ASN A 7 7.71 -3.03 3.96
N GLU A 8 6.60 -3.39 4.61
CA GLU A 8 6.60 -3.96 5.96
C GLU A 8 7.28 -5.33 5.99
N PHE A 9 7.01 -6.19 5.01
CA PHE A 9 7.66 -7.49 4.87
C PHE A 9 9.18 -7.32 4.74
N PHE A 10 9.63 -6.47 3.82
CA PHE A 10 11.06 -6.23 3.60
C PHE A 10 11.76 -5.63 4.82
N ALA A 11 11.12 -4.67 5.48
CA ALA A 11 11.64 -4.08 6.71
C ALA A 11 11.77 -5.13 7.84
N ARG A 12 10.79 -6.03 7.98
CA ARG A 12 10.79 -7.08 9.02
C ARG A 12 11.86 -8.15 8.81
N ILE A 13 12.22 -8.47 7.57
CA ILE A 13 13.29 -9.45 7.27
C ILE A 13 14.70 -8.84 7.35
N GLY A 14 14.82 -7.58 7.78
CA GLY A 14 16.11 -6.90 7.96
C GLY A 14 16.61 -6.13 6.73
N LEU A 15 15.84 -6.03 5.65
CA LEU A 15 16.19 -5.17 4.53
C LEU A 15 15.84 -3.72 4.86
N VAL A 16 16.89 -2.96 5.21
CA VAL A 16 16.77 -1.56 5.63
C VAL A 16 16.48 -0.66 4.42
N PRO A 17 15.34 0.06 4.40
CA PRO A 17 15.03 1.00 3.33
C PRO A 17 15.96 2.22 3.38
N ALA A 18 16.57 2.60 2.25
CA ALA A 18 17.41 3.79 2.17
C ALA A 18 16.70 5.07 2.62
N PHE A 19 15.39 5.19 2.29
CA PHE A 19 14.56 6.29 2.78
C PHE A 19 14.53 6.35 4.31
N TRP A 20 14.29 5.22 4.97
CA TRP A 20 14.29 5.18 6.43
C TRP A 20 15.67 5.54 7.00
N LEU A 21 16.75 4.98 6.43
CA LEU A 21 18.11 5.23 6.91
C LEU A 21 18.45 6.73 6.91
N TYR A 22 18.10 7.44 5.83
CA TYR A 22 18.31 8.88 5.74
C TYR A 22 17.59 9.64 6.87
N TYR A 23 16.28 9.42 7.05
CA TYR A 23 15.52 10.13 8.08
C TYR A 23 15.84 9.68 9.51
N ASN A 24 16.28 8.44 9.70
CA ASN A 24 16.76 7.96 10.99
C ASN A 24 18.00 8.74 11.43
N THR A 25 18.99 8.89 10.53
CA THR A 25 20.23 9.60 10.85
C THR A 25 20.04 11.08 11.17
N GLN A 26 19.04 11.72 10.55
CA GLN A 26 18.80 13.15 10.74
C GLN A 26 17.83 13.47 11.88
N TYR A 27 16.81 12.64 12.08
CA TYR A 27 15.67 12.98 12.94
C TYR A 27 15.30 11.88 13.95
N GLY A 28 16.07 10.77 13.99
CA GLY A 28 15.79 9.65 14.89
C GLY A 28 14.53 8.85 14.51
N TYR A 29 14.09 8.90 13.25
CA TYR A 29 12.91 8.18 12.77
C TYR A 29 13.03 6.67 13.00
N THR A 30 12.01 6.04 13.57
CA THR A 30 11.96 4.60 13.81
C THR A 30 11.49 3.82 12.58
N LEU A 31 11.75 2.52 12.53
CA LEU A 31 11.35 1.70 11.38
C LEU A 31 9.82 1.57 11.32
N GLU A 32 9.16 1.56 12.48
CA GLU A 32 7.71 1.53 12.65
C GLU A 32 7.07 2.81 12.09
N SER A 33 7.66 3.97 12.37
CA SER A 33 7.17 5.25 11.84
C SER A 33 7.33 5.34 10.33
N TYR A 34 8.39 4.75 9.76
CA TYR A 34 8.50 4.58 8.31
C TYR A 34 7.40 3.66 7.73
N ILE A 35 7.15 2.51 8.37
CA ILE A 35 6.11 1.58 7.92
C ILE A 35 4.73 2.26 7.95
N ASP A 36 4.41 2.96 9.03
CA ASP A 36 3.15 3.68 9.17
C ASP A 36 3.01 4.81 8.13
N TYR A 37 4.06 5.60 7.94
CA TYR A 37 4.11 6.62 6.88
C TYR A 37 3.81 6.03 5.50
N MET A 38 4.45 4.91 5.16
CA MET A 38 4.24 4.27 3.85
C MET A 38 2.83 3.70 3.71
N LYS A 39 2.26 3.12 4.78
CA LYS A 39 0.86 2.66 4.81
C LYS A 39 -0.11 3.82 4.58
N ASN A 40 0.07 4.92 5.30
CA ASN A 40 -0.78 6.11 5.20
C ASN A 40 -0.66 6.77 3.83
N ARG A 41 0.55 6.87 3.27
CA ARG A 41 0.78 7.38 1.91
C ARG A 41 0.04 6.52 0.87
N GLN A 42 0.06 5.20 1.02
CA GLN A 42 -0.63 4.30 0.10
C GLN A 42 -2.16 4.41 0.20
N LYS A 43 -2.71 4.48 1.42
CA LYS A 43 -4.14 4.77 1.65
C LYS A 43 -4.56 6.06 0.96
N THR A 44 -3.83 7.15 1.20
CA THR A 44 -4.10 8.47 0.60
C THR A 44 -4.01 8.45 -0.93
N LYS A 45 -3.05 7.72 -1.50
CA LYS A 45 -2.95 7.55 -2.95
C LYS A 45 -4.16 6.80 -3.51
N HIS A 46 -4.63 5.77 -2.81
CA HIS A 46 -5.80 5.00 -3.21
C HIS A 46 -7.07 5.85 -3.15
N THR A 47 -7.34 6.54 -2.04
CA THR A 47 -8.52 7.41 -1.89
C THR A 47 -8.57 8.49 -2.97
N ARG A 48 -7.44 9.15 -3.24
CA ARG A 48 -7.32 10.11 -4.35
C ARG A 48 -7.64 9.50 -5.71
N LYS A 49 -7.23 8.25 -5.96
CA LYS A 49 -7.52 7.56 -7.23
C LYS A 49 -9.02 7.30 -7.38
N VAL A 50 -9.66 6.80 -6.32
CA VAL A 50 -11.12 6.58 -6.30
C VAL A 50 -11.86 7.89 -6.56
N GLN A 51 -11.48 8.95 -5.85
CA GLN A 51 -12.07 10.27 -5.99
C GLN A 51 -11.92 10.83 -7.41
N LYS A 52 -10.72 10.78 -8.01
CA LYS A 52 -10.50 11.21 -9.40
C LYS A 52 -11.30 10.41 -10.43
N THR A 53 -11.57 9.14 -10.15
CA THR A 53 -12.38 8.30 -11.04
C THR A 53 -13.83 8.73 -10.98
N LYS A 54 -14.34 9.00 -9.76
CA LYS A 54 -15.67 9.58 -9.54
C LYS A 54 -15.84 10.96 -10.19
N GLU A 55 -14.84 11.84 -10.09
CA GLU A 55 -14.83 13.15 -10.74
C GLU A 55 -14.95 13.07 -12.27
N ARG A 56 -14.46 11.98 -12.87
CA ARG A 56 -14.58 11.71 -14.31
C ARG A 56 -15.91 11.05 -14.70
N GLY A 57 -16.84 10.89 -13.76
CA GLY A 57 -18.09 10.17 -13.97
C GLY A 57 -17.94 8.65 -14.11
N GLN A 58 -16.77 8.11 -13.77
CA GLN A 58 -16.48 6.68 -13.86
C GLN A 58 -16.63 6.02 -12.49
N GLU A 59 -17.22 4.82 -12.46
CA GLU A 59 -17.24 4.02 -11.25
C GLU A 59 -15.89 3.32 -11.05
N TYR A 60 -15.28 3.52 -9.89
CA TYR A 60 -14.01 2.87 -9.58
C TYR A 60 -14.18 1.36 -9.40
N TYR A 61 -15.29 0.93 -8.79
CA TYR A 61 -15.61 -0.48 -8.51
C TYR A 61 -16.47 -1.08 -9.62
N THR A 62 -15.87 -1.35 -10.77
CA THR A 62 -16.58 -2.02 -11.87
C THR A 62 -16.90 -3.49 -11.51
N PRO A 63 -17.97 -4.08 -12.06
CA PRO A 63 -18.31 -5.49 -11.80
C PRO A 63 -17.15 -6.46 -12.08
N GLU A 64 -16.37 -6.18 -13.13
CA GLU A 64 -15.19 -6.97 -13.46
C GLU A 64 -14.09 -6.86 -12.40
N LEU A 65 -13.86 -5.64 -11.86
CA LEU A 65 -12.89 -5.43 -10.79
C LEU A 65 -13.33 -6.13 -9.50
N VAL A 66 -14.61 -6.02 -9.13
CA VAL A 66 -15.17 -6.69 -7.96
C VAL A 66 -15.01 -8.20 -8.08
N ARG A 67 -15.31 -8.78 -9.25
CA ARG A 67 -15.09 -10.21 -9.53
C ARG A 67 -13.62 -10.60 -9.32
N LYS A 68 -12.67 -9.82 -9.84
CA LYS A 68 -11.22 -10.08 -9.67
C LYS A 68 -10.79 -10.01 -8.19
N ILE A 69 -11.36 -9.09 -7.41
CA ILE A 69 -11.09 -8.96 -5.97
C ILE A 69 -11.59 -10.20 -5.22
N GLN A 70 -12.82 -10.63 -5.49
CA GLN A 70 -13.42 -11.81 -4.86
C GLN A 70 -12.62 -13.09 -5.15
N TYR A 71 -12.20 -13.30 -6.41
CA TYR A 71 -11.34 -14.44 -6.75
C TYR A 71 -10.02 -14.42 -5.98
N ALA A 72 -9.38 -13.25 -5.85
CA ALA A 72 -8.13 -13.13 -5.11
C ALA A 72 -8.31 -13.38 -3.60
N GLN A 73 -9.42 -12.93 -3.01
CA GLN A 73 -9.75 -13.19 -1.61
C GLN A 73 -9.98 -14.68 -1.36
N ARG A 74 -10.74 -15.35 -2.24
CA ARG A 74 -10.99 -16.79 -2.14
C ARG A 74 -9.70 -17.61 -2.15
N LEU A 75 -8.71 -17.23 -2.97
CA LEU A 75 -7.41 -17.91 -3.04
C LEU A 75 -6.53 -17.66 -1.80
N ALA A 76 -6.75 -16.59 -1.04
CA ALA A 76 -5.96 -16.28 0.15
C ALA A 76 -6.44 -17.01 1.43
N THR A 77 -7.66 -17.56 1.40
CA THR A 77 -8.30 -18.29 2.51
C THR A 77 -8.04 -19.80 2.51
N TYR A 78 -7.37 -20.34 1.49
CA TYR A 78 -6.91 -21.75 1.42
C TYR A 78 -5.42 -21.83 1.76
#